data_AF-A0A453DR19-F1
#
_entry.id   AF-A0A453DR19-F1
#
_cell.length_a   1.000
_cell.length_b   1.000
_cell.length_c   1.000
_cell.angle_alpha   90.00
_cell.angle_beta   90.00
_cell.angle_gamma   90.00
#
_symmetry.space_group_name_H-M   'P 1'
#
loop_
_entity.id
_entity.type
_entity.pdbx_description
1 polymer ?
#
loop_
_entity_poly.entity_id
_entity_poly.type
_entity_poly.pdbx_seq_one_letter_code
_entity_poly.pdbx_strand_id
1 'polypeptide(L)'
;MKYWGEHGFSSLIVAAPDHEVESVVADLLPLLSYSAPFAIYHQYLQPLATCMHSLQASKMAIGLQITEPWLREYQVLPSRTHPHMQMNAFGGYILSGIRIHRPDP
;
A
#
# COMPACT_ATOMS: atom_id res chain seq x y z
N MET A 1 10.80 12.85 -25.52
CA MET A 1 10.65 11.52 -24.89
C MET A 1 10.51 11.73 -23.38
N LYS A 2 9.59 11.02 -22.72
CA LYS A 2 9.25 11.30 -21.32
C LYS A 2 10.32 10.67 -20.41
N TYR A 3 10.98 11.49 -19.59
CA TYR A 3 12.08 11.17 -18.66
C TYR A 3 11.89 9.88 -17.83
N TRP A 4 10.65 9.52 -17.53
CA TRP A 4 10.31 8.29 -16.78
C TRP A 4 10.61 7.00 -17.54
N GLY A 5 10.68 7.02 -18.87
CA GLY A 5 10.96 5.81 -19.66
C GLY A 5 12.37 5.25 -19.43
N GLU A 6 13.31 6.10 -19.01
CA GLU A 6 14.71 5.74 -18.76
C GLU A 6 15.01 5.57 -17.27
N HIS A 7 14.35 6.36 -16.39
CA HIS A 7 14.67 6.42 -14.96
C HIS A 7 13.63 5.76 -14.04
N GLY A 8 12.46 5.39 -14.57
CA GLY A 8 11.32 4.91 -13.80
C GLY A 8 10.63 6.02 -12.98
N PHE A 9 9.56 5.65 -12.28
CA PHE A 9 8.85 6.52 -11.34
C PHE A 9 9.51 6.50 -9.94
N SER A 10 9.41 7.61 -9.21
CA SER A 10 10.02 7.75 -7.87
C SER A 10 9.17 7.20 -6.73
N SER A 11 7.88 6.97 -6.95
CA SER A 11 6.96 6.38 -5.96
C SER A 11 5.70 5.84 -6.67
N LEU A 12 5.07 4.82 -6.09
CA LEU A 12 3.80 4.26 -6.59
C LEU A 12 2.74 4.25 -5.49
N ILE A 13 1.55 4.77 -5.79
CA ILE A 13 0.38 4.70 -4.92
C ILE A 13 -0.76 4.06 -5.71
N VAL A 14 -1.34 2.98 -5.18
CA VAL A 14 -2.46 2.28 -5.79
C VAL A 14 -3.65 2.30 -4.83
N ALA A 15 -4.79 2.83 -5.30
CA ALA A 15 -6.05 2.83 -4.57
C ALA A 15 -7.20 2.54 -5.55
N ALA A 16 -7.22 1.30 -6.06
CA ALA A 16 -8.17 0.84 -7.07
C ALA A 16 -8.91 -0.40 -6.53
N PRO A 17 -9.95 -0.23 -5.68
CA PRO A 17 -10.63 -1.36 -5.01
C PRO A 17 -11.39 -2.26 -5.99
N ASP A 18 -11.79 -1.74 -7.16
CA ASP A 18 -12.53 -2.50 -8.17
C ASP A 18 -11.62 -3.36 -9.08
N HIS A 19 -10.29 -3.31 -8.87
CA HIS A 19 -9.32 -4.02 -9.70
C HIS A 19 -8.56 -5.07 -8.88
N GLU A 20 -8.13 -6.14 -9.57
CA GLU A 20 -7.30 -7.16 -8.95
C GLU A 20 -5.91 -6.60 -8.63
N VAL A 21 -5.59 -6.59 -7.32
CA VAL A 21 -4.34 -6.00 -6.80
C VAL A 21 -3.10 -6.61 -7.47
N GLU A 22 -3.07 -7.93 -7.68
CA GLU A 22 -1.91 -8.60 -8.27
C GLU A 22 -1.64 -8.16 -9.71
N SER A 23 -2.69 -8.04 -10.54
CA SER A 23 -2.56 -7.57 -11.92
C SER A 23 -2.03 -6.14 -11.98
N VAL A 24 -2.59 -5.24 -11.16
CA VAL A 24 -2.16 -3.83 -11.13
C VAL A 24 -0.70 -3.72 -10.67
N VAL A 25 -0.30 -4.52 -9.68
CA VAL A 25 1.08 -4.53 -9.18
C VAL A 25 2.03 -5.13 -10.21
N ALA A 26 1.65 -6.20 -10.92
CA ALA A 26 2.47 -6.80 -11.96
C ALA A 26 2.78 -5.80 -13.09
N ASP A 27 1.82 -4.96 -13.47
CA ASP A 27 1.97 -3.99 -14.56
C ASP A 27 2.69 -2.70 -14.11
N LEU A 28 2.41 -2.21 -12.90
CA LEU A 28 2.92 -0.91 -12.43
C LEU A 28 4.25 -0.99 -11.69
N LEU A 29 4.53 -2.08 -10.98
CA LEU A 29 5.76 -2.23 -10.19
C LEU A 29 7.05 -2.20 -11.06
N PRO A 30 7.07 -2.74 -12.29
CA PRO A 30 8.23 -2.62 -13.18
C PRO A 30 8.51 -1.19 -13.65
N LEU A 31 7.50 -0.31 -13.65
CA LEU A 31 7.66 1.10 -14.02
C LEU A 31 8.32 1.91 -12.90
N LEU A 32 8.41 1.36 -11.69
CA LEU A 32 8.98 2.02 -10.54
C LEU A 32 10.51 1.88 -10.54
N SER A 33 11.20 2.98 -10.27
CA SER A 33 12.66 2.99 -10.10
C SER A 33 13.07 2.08 -8.93
N TYR A 34 14.30 1.58 -8.96
CA TYR A 34 14.83 0.83 -7.83
C TYR A 34 15.02 1.72 -6.60
N SER A 35 14.87 1.15 -5.40
CA SER A 35 14.86 1.86 -4.11
C SER A 35 13.68 2.83 -3.90
N ALA A 36 12.72 2.88 -4.82
CA ALA A 36 11.53 3.71 -4.65
C ALA A 36 10.48 3.01 -3.77
N PRO A 37 9.75 3.78 -2.92
CA PRO A 37 8.68 3.24 -2.10
C PRO A 37 7.39 3.05 -2.91
N PHE A 38 6.56 2.12 -2.46
CA PHE A 38 5.19 1.98 -2.94
C PHE A 38 4.21 1.73 -1.79
N ALA A 39 2.96 2.10 -2.02
CA ALA A 39 1.84 1.85 -1.11
C ALA A 39 0.60 1.43 -1.90
N ILE A 40 -0.04 0.35 -1.46
CA ILE A 40 -1.21 -0.25 -2.12
C ILE A 40 -2.32 -0.34 -1.09
N TYR A 41 -3.40 0.38 -1.34
CA TYR A 41 -4.61 0.35 -0.53
C TYR A 41 -5.59 -0.70 -1.05
N HIS A 42 -6.23 -1.42 -0.12
CA HIS A 42 -7.38 -2.27 -0.44
C HIS A 42 -8.32 -2.40 0.77
N GLN A 43 -9.63 -2.52 0.51
CA GLN A 43 -10.64 -2.63 1.59
C GLN A 43 -10.61 -3.98 2.32
N TYR A 44 -10.04 -5.01 1.71
CA TYR A 44 -9.91 -6.34 2.31
C TYR A 44 -8.44 -6.71 2.51
N LEU A 45 -8.15 -7.41 3.60
CA LEU A 45 -6.81 -7.89 3.94
C LEU A 45 -6.32 -8.97 2.99
N GLN A 46 -7.22 -9.89 2.58
CA GLN A 46 -6.87 -11.09 1.83
C GLN A 46 -6.09 -10.77 0.53
N PRO A 47 -6.50 -9.83 -0.34
CA PRO A 47 -5.75 -9.53 -1.56
C PRO A 47 -4.36 -8.94 -1.30
N LEU A 48 -4.21 -8.15 -0.23
CA LEU A 48 -2.91 -7.60 0.16
C LEU A 48 -1.98 -8.68 0.71
N ALA A 49 -2.51 -9.64 1.46
CA ALA A 49 -1.74 -10.76 1.98
C ALA A 49 -1.23 -11.66 0.83
N THR A 50 -2.06 -11.96 -0.16
CA THR A 50 -1.64 -12.71 -1.35
C THR A 50 -0.59 -11.93 -2.14
N CYS A 51 -0.81 -10.64 -2.39
CA CYS A 51 0.15 -9.78 -3.08
C CYS A 51 1.50 -9.70 -2.33
N MET A 52 1.47 -9.54 -1.00
CA MET A 52 2.67 -9.56 -0.17
C MET A 52 3.45 -10.86 -0.33
N HIS A 53 2.77 -12.01 -0.32
CA HIS A 53 3.40 -13.30 -0.55
C HIS A 53 4.03 -13.39 -1.95
N SER A 54 3.31 -12.98 -2.99
CA SER A 54 3.81 -12.94 -4.38
C SER A 54 5.05 -12.04 -4.53
N LEU A 55 5.09 -10.89 -3.85
CA LEU A 55 6.24 -9.97 -3.83
C LEU A 55 7.46 -10.56 -3.09
N GLN A 56 7.22 -11.31 -2.01
CA GLN A 56 8.27 -12.03 -1.28
C GLN A 56 8.85 -13.17 -2.11
N ALA A 57 8.00 -13.99 -2.72
CA ALA A 57 8.41 -15.13 -3.54
C ALA A 57 9.24 -14.70 -4.76
N SER A 58 8.85 -13.60 -5.40
CA SER A 58 9.55 -13.03 -6.55
C SER A 58 10.80 -12.23 -6.19
N LYS A 59 11.06 -11.98 -4.89
CA LYS A 59 12.15 -11.13 -4.36
C LYS A 59 12.18 -9.75 -5.00
N MET A 60 10.99 -9.18 -5.18
CA MET A 60 10.78 -7.93 -5.91
C MET A 60 10.76 -6.69 -5.02
N ALA A 61 10.52 -6.87 -3.72
CA ALA A 61 10.42 -5.79 -2.75
C ALA A 61 10.95 -6.23 -1.39
N ILE A 62 11.34 -5.26 -0.56
CA ILE A 62 11.77 -5.46 0.83
C ILE A 62 10.96 -4.56 1.76
N GLY A 63 11.02 -4.87 3.06
CA GLY A 63 10.33 -4.09 4.09
C GLY A 63 8.80 -4.09 3.91
N LEU A 64 8.26 -5.19 3.37
CA LEU A 64 6.83 -5.34 3.13
C LEU A 64 6.08 -5.35 4.46
N GLN A 65 5.12 -4.44 4.60
CA GLN A 65 4.31 -4.30 5.80
C GLN A 65 2.85 -4.02 5.41
N ILE A 66 1.92 -4.71 6.08
CA ILE A 66 0.50 -4.40 6.02
C ILE A 66 0.12 -3.62 7.28
N THR A 67 -0.54 -2.49 7.11
CA THR A 67 -1.02 -1.63 8.20
C THR A 67 -2.51 -1.36 8.07
N GLU A 68 -3.21 -1.36 9.21
CA GLU A 68 -4.60 -0.93 9.35
C GLU A 68 -4.63 0.39 10.14
N PRO A 69 -5.11 1.50 9.55
CA PRO A 69 -5.28 2.73 10.29
C PRO A 69 -6.53 2.65 11.19
N TRP A 70 -6.37 3.00 12.47
CA TRP A 70 -7.49 3.17 13.40
C TRP A 70 -7.65 4.65 13.75
N LEU A 71 -8.84 5.20 13.47
CA LEU A 71 -9.19 6.58 13.77
C LEU A 71 -10.31 6.60 14.81
N ARG A 72 -10.14 7.39 15.87
CA ARG A 72 -11.14 7.57 16.91
C ARG A 72 -11.41 9.06 17.15
N GLU A 73 -12.61 9.49 16.81
CA GLU A 73 -13.04 10.88 17.03
C GLU A 73 -13.48 11.09 18.48
N TYR A 74 -13.10 12.23 19.05
CA TYR A 74 -13.46 12.64 20.41
C TYR A 74 -14.29 13.91 20.39
N GLN A 75 -15.37 13.93 21.17
CA GLN A 75 -16.06 15.15 21.55
C GLN A 75 -15.29 15.82 22.69
N VAL A 76 -14.98 17.11 22.54
CA VAL A 76 -14.32 17.92 23.57
C VAL A 76 -15.20 19.11 23.91
N LEU A 77 -15.95 18.96 25.00
CA LEU A 77 -16.82 20.00 25.57
C LEU A 77 -16.58 20.06 27.09
N PRO A 78 -16.77 21.21 27.76
CA PRO A 78 -16.63 21.30 29.21
C PRO A 78 -17.43 20.22 29.94
N SER A 79 -16.74 19.41 30.76
CA SER A 79 -17.29 18.27 31.51
C SER A 79 -18.00 17.19 30.67
N ARG A 80 -17.82 17.16 29.34
CA ARG A 80 -18.41 16.18 28.41
C ARG A 80 -17.40 15.67 27.37
N THR A 81 -16.16 15.45 27.80
CA THR A 81 -15.11 14.89 26.95
C THR A 81 -15.23 13.37 26.89
N HIS A 82 -15.55 12.84 25.71
CA HIS A 82 -15.67 11.41 25.46
C HIS A 82 -15.51 11.09 23.97
N PRO A 83 -15.15 9.86 23.59
CA PRO A 83 -15.22 9.41 22.21
C PRO A 83 -16.65 9.48 21.65
N HIS A 84 -16.80 9.69 20.34
CA HIS A 84 -18.11 9.48 19.71
C HIS A 84 -18.57 8.03 19.87
N MET A 85 -19.86 7.82 20.14
CA MET A 85 -20.41 6.48 20.39
C MET A 85 -20.69 5.68 19.11
N GLN A 86 -20.92 6.38 17.99
CA GLN A 86 -21.08 5.78 16.66
C GLN A 86 -19.95 6.28 15.76
N MET A 87 -19.18 5.35 15.19
CA MET A 87 -18.09 5.67 14.27
C MET A 87 -17.84 4.50 13.31
N ASN A 88 -17.13 4.80 12.22
CA ASN A 88 -16.61 3.79 11.32
C ASN A 88 -15.51 3.00 12.04
N ALA A 89 -15.68 1.68 12.13
CA ALA A 89 -14.69 0.82 12.78
C ALA A 89 -13.46 0.54 11.91
N PHE A 90 -13.58 0.74 10.60
CA PHE A 90 -12.64 0.20 9.62
C PHE A 90 -12.47 1.14 8.43
N GLY A 91 -11.22 1.38 8.03
CA GLY A 91 -10.84 2.28 6.94
C GLY A 91 -10.10 1.62 5.78
N GLY A 92 -9.97 0.29 5.77
CA GLY A 92 -9.16 -0.45 4.79
C GLY A 92 -7.77 -0.81 5.32
N TYR A 93 -6.97 -1.42 4.44
CA TYR A 93 -5.60 -1.84 4.71
C TYR A 93 -4.65 -1.23 3.69
N ILE A 94 -3.39 -1.04 4.09
CA ILE A 94 -2.32 -0.56 3.20
C ILE A 94 -1.17 -1.55 3.26
N LEU A 95 -0.74 -2.05 2.10
CA LEU A 95 0.51 -2.76 1.91
C LEU A 95 1.56 -1.77 1.41
N SER A 96 2.65 -1.61 2.15
CA SER A 96 3.77 -0.75 1.76
C SER A 96 5.08 -1.52 1.68
N GLY A 97 6.00 -1.05 0.84
CA GLY A 97 7.35 -1.61 0.75
C GLY A 97 8.27 -0.78 -0.15
N ILE A 98 9.49 -1.26 -0.33
CA ILE A 98 10.50 -0.63 -1.19
C ILE A 98 10.83 -1.59 -2.33
N ARG A 99 10.81 -1.09 -3.56
CA ARG A 99 11.20 -1.84 -4.76
C ARG A 99 12.69 -2.08 -4.78
N ILE A 100 13.11 -3.31 -5.04
CA ILE A 100 14.53 -3.67 -5.14
C ILE A 100 14.90 -4.18 -6.54
N HIS A 101 16.17 -3.97 -6.88
CA HIS A 101 16.78 -4.63 -8.02
C HIS A 101 17.09 -6.08 -7.66
N ARG A 102 16.61 -7.01 -8.47
CA ARG A 102 17.01 -8.41 -8.37
C ARG A 102 18.30 -8.57 -9.16
N PRO A 103 19.45 -8.89 -8.53
CA PRO A 103 20.63 -9.26 -9.30
C PRO A 103 20.33 -10.53 -10.10
N ASP A 104 20.71 -10.54 -11.37
CA ASP A 104 20.69 -11.74 -12.20
C ASP A 104 21.59 -12.82 -11.55
N PRO A 105 21.25 -14.11 -11.67
CA PRO A 105 22.01 -15.22 -11.10
C PRO A 105 23.42 -15.37 -11.71
#